data_AF-A0A849Q5Q7-F1
#
_entry.id   AF-A0A849Q5Q7-F1
#
_cell.length_a   1.000
_cell.length_b   1.000
_cell.length_c   1.000
_cell.angle_alpha   90.00
_cell.angle_beta   90.00
_cell.angle_gamma   90.00
#
_symmetry.space_group_name_H-M   'P 1'
#
loop_
_entity.id
_entity.type
_entity.pdbx_description
1 polymer ?
#
loop_
_entity_poly.entity_id
_entity_poly.type
_entity_poly.pdbx_seq_one_letter_code
_entity_poly.pdbx_strand_id
1 'polypeptide(L)'
;AHERDALTAAVYAYRSMLPKFQQLEHKVREEQIAVDRSHLKALILKGMSMNEAISSLIHEESEPIDIEPEPDVPEEELTQERFDTIRSKLEALRAENRLFEDRIEDLERLVEFLKFRESELTYSLDIVTQKNHWNVKRDREVVKKQSELKQAQRDIETLSKQLRNLQSRLTQLRGVKHLEIRGDMLAVKTLEKFTQESIEEYTRKVAPLKHGDIILFEDASGGGPTTAQMLIDREIRAIIIDTPLSHLARAELVDALIPVIDANEVDLKRVDEFAFVNRKKFEHQLQEFMKRVQEQARIKGEDRLVAMVEKYRQETER
;
A
#
# COMPACT_ATOMS: atom_id res chain seq x y z
N ALA A 1 -36.49 -2.33 1.80
CA ALA A 1 -35.86 -3.60 2.24
C ALA A 1 -36.58 -4.79 1.61
N HIS A 2 -37.90 -4.91 1.81
CA HIS A 2 -38.71 -6.01 1.28
C HIS A 2 -38.62 -6.25 -0.24
N GLU A 3 -38.51 -5.22 -1.07
CA GLU A 3 -38.37 -5.39 -2.54
C GLU A 3 -37.02 -6.02 -2.93
N ARG A 4 -35.93 -5.65 -2.25
CA ARG A 4 -34.61 -6.23 -2.49
C ARG A 4 -34.59 -7.68 -2.04
N ASP A 5 -35.15 -7.97 -0.87
CA ASP A 5 -35.23 -9.32 -0.31
C ASP A 5 -36.08 -10.24 -1.19
N ALA A 6 -37.23 -9.74 -1.67
CA ALA A 6 -38.10 -10.46 -2.61
C ALA A 6 -37.39 -10.78 -3.93
N LEU A 7 -36.64 -9.83 -4.49
CA LEU A 7 -35.87 -10.03 -5.71
C LEU A 7 -34.74 -11.05 -5.50
N THR A 8 -34.00 -10.98 -4.39
CA THR A 8 -32.98 -11.99 -4.07
C THR A 8 -33.57 -13.39 -3.87
N ALA A 9 -34.74 -13.50 -3.24
CA ALA A 9 -35.44 -14.77 -3.07
C ALA A 9 -35.88 -15.36 -4.42
N ALA A 10 -36.42 -14.53 -5.32
CA ALA A 10 -36.79 -14.95 -6.67
C ALA A 10 -35.57 -15.42 -7.50
N VAL A 11 -34.46 -14.69 -7.43
CA VAL A 11 -33.21 -15.06 -8.13
C VAL A 11 -32.62 -16.36 -7.58
N TYR A 12 -32.66 -16.57 -6.26
CA TYR A 12 -32.17 -17.79 -5.63
C TYR A 12 -33.04 -19.00 -5.99
N ALA A 13 -34.37 -18.85 -5.94
CA ALA A 13 -35.31 -19.87 -6.37
C ALA A 13 -35.11 -20.26 -7.83
N TYR A 14 -35.00 -19.28 -8.74
CA TYR A 14 -34.72 -19.51 -10.15
C TYR A 14 -33.42 -20.29 -10.38
N ARG A 15 -32.32 -19.90 -9.71
CA ARG A 15 -31.03 -20.59 -9.81
C ARG A 15 -31.08 -22.03 -9.29
N SER A 16 -31.86 -22.30 -8.25
CA SER A 16 -32.01 -23.66 -7.71
C SER A 16 -32.79 -24.60 -8.64
N MET A 17 -33.71 -24.06 -9.45
CA MET A 17 -34.59 -24.84 -10.34
C MET A 17 -34.06 -24.96 -11.78
N LEU A 18 -33.16 -24.06 -12.19
CA LEU A 18 -32.55 -24.04 -13.52
C LEU A 18 -31.90 -25.38 -13.95
N PRO A 19 -31.16 -26.10 -13.08
CA PRO A 19 -30.59 -27.40 -13.46
C PRO A 19 -31.66 -28.46 -13.74
N LYS A 20 -32.79 -28.43 -13.02
CA LYS A 20 -33.92 -29.35 -13.22
C LYS A 20 -34.61 -29.06 -14.55
N PHE A 21 -34.82 -27.79 -14.90
CA PHE A 21 -35.37 -27.39 -16.20
C PHE A 21 -34.48 -27.77 -17.38
N GLN A 22 -33.16 -27.64 -17.24
CA GLN A 22 -32.23 -28.08 -18.28
C GLN A 22 -32.25 -29.61 -18.49
N GLN A 23 -32.33 -30.39 -17.41
CA GLN A 23 -32.48 -31.85 -17.49
C GLN A 23 -33.81 -32.26 -18.15
N LEU A 24 -34.89 -31.54 -17.88
CA LEU A 24 -36.19 -31.75 -18.53
C LEU A 24 -36.15 -31.45 -20.01
N GLU A 25 -35.59 -30.31 -20.40
CA GLU A 25 -35.49 -29.92 -21.80
C GLU A 25 -34.63 -30.91 -22.61
N HIS A 26 -33.60 -31.49 -22.00
CA HIS A 26 -32.82 -32.56 -22.61
C HIS A 26 -33.65 -33.82 -22.83
N LYS A 27 -34.34 -34.32 -21.79
CA LYS A 27 -35.16 -35.54 -21.89
C LYS A 27 -36.33 -35.40 -22.85
N VAL A 28 -37.06 -34.29 -22.80
CA VAL A 28 -38.18 -34.03 -23.73
C VAL A 28 -37.69 -33.99 -25.18
N ARG A 29 -36.46 -33.53 -25.41
CA ARG A 29 -35.84 -33.51 -26.74
C ARG A 29 -35.34 -34.89 -27.18
N GLU A 30 -34.80 -35.70 -26.26
CA GLU A 30 -34.35 -37.07 -26.54
C GLU A 30 -35.53 -38.03 -26.79
N GLU A 31 -36.59 -37.92 -26.00
CA GLU A 31 -37.76 -38.81 -26.07
C GLU A 31 -38.84 -38.33 -27.07
N GLN A 32 -38.62 -37.19 -27.74
CA GLN A 32 -39.51 -36.58 -28.75
C GLN A 32 -40.98 -36.46 -28.30
N ILE A 33 -41.21 -36.15 -27.03
CA ILE A 33 -42.56 -36.04 -26.47
C ILE A 33 -43.17 -34.68 -26.86
N ALA A 34 -44.29 -34.72 -27.58
CA ALA A 34 -44.97 -33.53 -28.10
C ALA A 34 -45.83 -32.84 -27.03
N VAL A 35 -45.19 -32.32 -25.98
CA VAL A 35 -45.88 -31.81 -24.79
C VAL A 35 -45.59 -30.32 -24.57
N ASP A 36 -46.57 -29.55 -24.08
CA ASP A 36 -46.37 -28.13 -23.76
C ASP A 36 -45.33 -27.96 -22.63
N ARG A 37 -44.19 -27.39 -23.01
CA ARG A 37 -43.04 -27.15 -22.15
C ARG A 37 -43.37 -26.19 -21.01
N SER A 38 -44.32 -25.29 -21.21
CA SER A 38 -44.74 -24.32 -20.20
C SER A 38 -45.55 -25.00 -19.09
N HIS A 39 -46.45 -25.90 -19.48
CA HIS A 39 -47.27 -26.69 -18.56
C HIS A 39 -46.43 -27.67 -17.73
N LEU A 40 -45.48 -28.38 -18.35
CA LEU A 40 -44.55 -29.27 -17.64
C LEU A 40 -43.69 -28.53 -16.59
N LYS A 41 -43.19 -27.33 -16.94
CA LYS A 41 -42.44 -26.50 -15.99
C LYS A 41 -43.32 -26.09 -14.81
N ALA A 42 -44.59 -25.76 -15.03
CA ALA A 42 -45.53 -25.41 -13.98
C ALA A 42 -45.84 -26.57 -13.01
N LEU A 43 -46.01 -27.80 -13.51
CA LEU A 43 -46.25 -28.98 -12.67
C LEU A 43 -45.05 -29.30 -11.75
N ILE A 44 -43.84 -29.06 -12.24
CA ILE A 44 -42.61 -29.29 -11.47
C ILE A 44 -42.35 -28.16 -10.47
N LEU A 45 -42.77 -26.92 -10.79
CA LEU A 45 -42.85 -25.84 -9.82
C LEU A 45 -43.84 -26.15 -8.68
N LYS A 46 -44.94 -26.87 -8.97
CA LYS A 46 -45.91 -27.35 -7.97
C LYS A 46 -45.41 -28.55 -7.13
N GLY A 47 -44.20 -29.05 -7.38
CA GLY A 47 -43.55 -30.07 -6.56
C GLY A 47 -43.72 -31.52 -7.06
N MET A 48 -44.31 -31.72 -8.24
CA MET A 48 -44.43 -33.06 -8.84
C MET A 48 -43.08 -33.58 -9.34
N SER A 49 -42.90 -34.90 -9.27
CA SER A 49 -41.69 -35.54 -9.79
C SER A 49 -41.67 -35.49 -11.33
N MET A 50 -40.46 -35.48 -11.91
CA MET A 50 -40.26 -35.36 -13.36
C MET A 50 -41.05 -36.40 -14.18
N ASN A 51 -41.11 -37.64 -13.71
CA ASN A 51 -41.79 -38.73 -14.42
C ASN A 51 -43.31 -38.65 -14.26
N GLU A 52 -43.78 -38.21 -13.09
CA GLU A 52 -45.21 -38.06 -12.77
C GLU A 52 -45.84 -36.90 -13.56
N ALA A 53 -45.10 -35.80 -13.75
CA ALA A 53 -45.53 -34.68 -14.56
C ALA A 53 -45.66 -35.04 -16.05
N ILE A 54 -44.76 -35.89 -16.58
CA ILE A 54 -44.84 -36.39 -17.95
C ILE A 54 -46.04 -37.33 -18.11
N SER A 55 -46.26 -38.25 -17.17
CA SER A 55 -47.40 -39.18 -17.25
C SER A 55 -48.76 -38.50 -17.11
N SER A 56 -48.87 -37.48 -16.26
CA SER A 56 -50.12 -36.71 -16.07
C SER A 56 -50.56 -36.04 -17.36
N LEU A 57 -49.60 -35.47 -18.09
CA LEU A 57 -49.88 -34.71 -19.30
C LEU A 57 -50.17 -35.61 -20.51
N ILE A 58 -49.53 -36.78 -20.56
CA ILE A 58 -49.87 -37.85 -21.52
C ILE A 58 -51.28 -38.40 -21.24
N HIS A 59 -51.71 -38.50 -19.98
CA HIS A 59 -53.07 -38.93 -19.63
C HIS A 59 -54.13 -37.88 -19.96
N GLU A 60 -53.87 -36.59 -19.70
CA GLU A 60 -54.79 -35.49 -20.05
C GLU A 60 -54.96 -35.32 -21.57
N GLU A 61 -53.92 -35.56 -22.38
CA GLU A 61 -54.03 -35.57 -23.85
C GLU A 61 -54.76 -36.82 -24.40
N SER A 62 -54.97 -37.85 -23.57
CA SER A 62 -55.59 -39.12 -23.96
C SER A 62 -57.06 -39.26 -23.60
N GLU A 63 -57.69 -38.23 -23.03
CA GLU A 63 -59.16 -38.15 -23.04
C GLU A 63 -59.60 -37.78 -24.45
N PRO A 64 -60.18 -38.71 -25.24
CA PRO A 64 -60.79 -38.31 -26.49
C PRO A 64 -61.89 -37.30 -26.16
N ILE A 65 -61.80 -36.11 -26.75
CA ILE A 65 -62.94 -35.20 -26.83
C ILE A 65 -64.00 -35.98 -27.59
N ASP A 66 -65.01 -36.47 -26.86
CA ASP A 66 -66.20 -37.06 -27.43
C ASP A 66 -66.90 -35.92 -28.17
N ILE A 67 -66.70 -35.85 -29.49
CA ILE A 67 -67.43 -34.93 -30.35
C ILE A 67 -68.84 -35.51 -30.42
N GLU A 68 -69.70 -35.10 -29.48
CA GLU A 68 -71.14 -35.25 -29.65
C GLU A 68 -71.50 -34.60 -31.00
N PRO A 69 -72.14 -35.33 -31.92
CA PRO A 69 -72.62 -34.71 -33.16
C PRO A 69 -73.64 -33.62 -32.79
N GLU A 70 -73.47 -32.43 -33.34
CA GLU A 70 -74.47 -31.35 -33.23
C GLU A 70 -75.86 -31.92 -33.55
N PRO A 71 -76.89 -31.66 -32.73
CA PRO A 71 -78.23 -32.12 -33.06
C PRO A 71 -78.68 -31.45 -34.37
N ASP A 72 -79.12 -32.27 -35.33
CA ASP A 72 -79.80 -31.81 -36.54
C ASP A 72 -80.96 -30.90 -36.13
N VAL A 73 -80.77 -29.59 -36.33
CA VAL A 73 -81.83 -28.59 -36.13
C VAL A 73 -82.84 -28.81 -37.25
N PRO A 74 -84.12 -29.10 -36.97
CA PRO A 74 -85.11 -29.25 -38.03
C PRO A 74 -85.20 -27.95 -38.83
N GLU A 75 -85.20 -28.04 -40.17
CA GLU A 75 -85.52 -26.93 -41.06
C GLU A 75 -86.99 -26.54 -40.84
N GLU A 76 -87.24 -25.67 -39.86
CA GLU A 76 -88.55 -25.14 -39.56
C GLU A 76 -88.91 -24.04 -40.58
N GLU A 77 -90.09 -24.16 -41.21
CA GLU A 77 -90.58 -23.23 -42.22
C GLU A 77 -90.57 -21.77 -41.73
N LEU A 78 -89.99 -20.88 -42.55
CA LEU A 78 -89.84 -19.47 -42.23
C LEU A 78 -91.19 -18.73 -42.26
N THR A 79 -91.82 -18.61 -41.09
CA THR A 79 -92.92 -17.67 -40.85
C THR A 79 -92.43 -16.21 -40.98
N GLN A 80 -93.28 -15.31 -41.50
CA GLN A 80 -92.92 -13.88 -41.70
C GLN A 80 -92.43 -13.20 -40.41
N GLU A 81 -93.01 -13.55 -39.26
CA GLU A 81 -92.61 -13.04 -37.93
C GLU A 81 -91.18 -13.47 -37.53
N ARG A 82 -90.76 -14.68 -37.91
CA ARG A 82 -89.37 -15.14 -37.68
C ARG A 82 -88.38 -14.44 -38.60
N PHE A 83 -88.76 -14.16 -39.85
CA PHE A 83 -87.94 -13.33 -40.73
C PHE A 83 -87.71 -11.93 -40.15
N ASP A 84 -88.74 -11.31 -39.58
CA ASP A 84 -88.64 -9.97 -38.99
C ASP A 84 -87.78 -9.96 -37.72
N THR A 85 -87.90 -10.98 -36.85
CA THR A 85 -87.02 -11.11 -35.66
C THR A 85 -85.56 -11.42 -36.01
N ILE A 86 -85.31 -12.19 -37.08
CA ILE A 86 -83.95 -12.44 -37.58
C ILE A 86 -83.39 -11.15 -38.21
N ARG A 87 -84.19 -10.39 -38.94
CA ARG A 87 -83.78 -9.08 -39.49
C ARG A 87 -83.45 -8.08 -38.39
N SER A 88 -84.28 -7.97 -37.35
CA SER A 88 -83.99 -7.06 -36.24
C SER A 88 -82.73 -7.46 -35.47
N LYS A 89 -82.48 -8.77 -35.28
CA LYS A 89 -81.22 -9.28 -34.72
C LYS A 89 -80.03 -8.97 -35.62
N LEU A 90 -80.17 -9.17 -36.93
CA LEU A 90 -79.12 -8.88 -37.91
C LEU A 90 -78.77 -7.38 -37.92
N GLU A 91 -79.77 -6.50 -37.80
CA GLU A 91 -79.57 -5.05 -37.66
C GLU A 91 -78.89 -4.68 -36.35
N ALA A 92 -79.29 -5.30 -35.22
CA ALA A 92 -78.64 -5.11 -33.93
C ALA A 92 -77.17 -5.56 -33.94
N LEU A 93 -76.87 -6.76 -34.46
CA LEU A 93 -75.50 -7.25 -34.61
C LEU A 93 -74.67 -6.38 -35.55
N ARG A 94 -75.27 -5.83 -36.62
CA ARG A 94 -74.58 -4.86 -37.49
C ARG A 94 -74.28 -3.55 -36.78
N ALA A 95 -75.18 -3.09 -35.91
CA ALA A 95 -74.93 -1.90 -35.09
C ALA A 95 -73.82 -2.16 -34.05
N GLU A 96 -73.79 -3.34 -33.43
CA GLU A 96 -72.72 -3.76 -32.52
C GLU A 96 -71.37 -3.89 -33.24
N ASN A 97 -71.32 -4.49 -34.43
CA ASN A 97 -70.09 -4.56 -35.22
C ASN A 97 -69.55 -3.17 -35.57
N ARG A 98 -70.41 -2.21 -35.93
CA ARG A 98 -69.98 -0.82 -36.15
C ARG A 98 -69.40 -0.18 -34.89
N LEU A 99 -70.01 -0.41 -33.73
CA LEU A 99 -69.48 0.08 -32.45
C LEU A 99 -68.13 -0.56 -32.10
N PHE A 100 -67.94 -1.84 -32.42
CA PHE A 100 -66.66 -2.53 -32.24
C PHE A 100 -65.61 -2.02 -33.23
N GLU A 101 -65.97 -1.75 -34.49
CA GLU A 101 -65.10 -1.12 -35.48
C GLU A 101 -64.63 0.27 -35.01
N ASP A 102 -65.55 1.13 -34.58
CA ASP A 102 -65.22 2.45 -34.01
C ASP A 102 -64.28 2.33 -32.79
N ARG A 103 -64.53 1.34 -31.93
CA ARG A 103 -63.69 1.10 -30.75
C ARG A 103 -62.30 0.59 -31.11
N ILE A 104 -62.19 -0.24 -32.14
CA ILE A 104 -60.90 -0.71 -32.66
C ILE A 104 -60.12 0.48 -33.20
N GLU A 105 -60.73 1.35 -34.01
CA GLU A 105 -60.06 2.56 -34.51
C GLU A 105 -59.55 3.46 -33.38
N ASP A 106 -60.36 3.68 -32.34
CA ASP A 106 -59.94 4.48 -31.18
C ASP A 106 -58.79 3.83 -30.40
N LEU A 107 -58.81 2.51 -30.26
CA LEU A 107 -57.72 1.76 -29.62
C LEU A 107 -56.45 1.80 -30.46
N GLU A 108 -56.56 1.71 -31.79
CA GLU A 108 -55.43 1.84 -32.71
C GLU A 108 -54.77 3.22 -32.60
N ARG A 109 -55.58 4.29 -32.63
CA ARG A 109 -55.09 5.67 -32.40
C ARG A 109 -54.39 5.82 -31.04
N LEU A 110 -54.95 5.20 -30.00
CA LEU A 110 -54.36 5.24 -28.66
C LEU A 110 -53.01 4.49 -28.63
N VAL A 111 -52.93 3.33 -29.28
CA VAL A 111 -51.68 2.56 -29.40
C VAL A 111 -50.62 3.35 -30.16
N GLU A 112 -50.98 4.03 -31.24
CA GLU A 112 -50.07 4.91 -31.98
C GLU A 112 -49.57 6.06 -31.11
N PHE A 113 -50.47 6.72 -30.36
CA PHE A 113 -50.10 7.78 -29.43
C PHE A 113 -49.16 7.28 -28.31
N LEU A 114 -49.46 6.10 -27.74
CA LEU A 114 -48.60 5.49 -26.71
C LEU A 114 -47.23 5.13 -27.27
N LYS A 115 -47.15 4.56 -28.48
CA LYS A 115 -45.88 4.26 -29.17
C LYS A 115 -45.06 5.52 -29.41
N PHE A 116 -45.71 6.60 -29.86
CA PHE A 116 -45.05 7.89 -30.03
C PHE A 116 -44.49 8.40 -28.69
N ARG A 117 -45.30 8.40 -27.63
CA ARG A 117 -44.87 8.83 -26.29
C ARG A 117 -43.75 7.96 -25.72
N GLU A 118 -43.80 6.65 -25.95
CA GLU A 118 -42.72 5.74 -25.58
C GLU A 118 -41.42 6.09 -26.31
N SER A 119 -41.48 6.38 -27.60
CA SER A 119 -40.31 6.80 -28.38
C SER A 119 -39.71 8.13 -27.91
N GLU A 120 -40.54 9.10 -27.50
CA GLU A 120 -40.05 10.36 -26.93
C GLU A 120 -39.39 10.15 -25.57
N LEU A 121 -40.01 9.31 -24.72
CA LEU A 121 -39.47 8.98 -23.41
C LEU A 121 -38.13 8.24 -23.52
N THR A 122 -38.02 7.25 -24.41
CA THR A 122 -36.77 6.52 -24.63
C THR A 122 -35.68 7.45 -25.15
N TYR A 123 -35.99 8.33 -26.11
CA TYR A 123 -35.04 9.34 -26.59
C TYR A 123 -34.58 10.28 -25.47
N SER A 124 -35.50 10.75 -24.61
CA SER A 124 -35.15 11.60 -23.47
C SER A 124 -34.24 10.87 -22.46
N LEU A 125 -34.51 9.58 -22.23
CA LEU A 125 -33.74 8.73 -21.34
C LEU A 125 -32.32 8.51 -21.91
N ASP A 126 -32.19 8.29 -23.21
CA ASP A 126 -30.90 8.14 -23.88
C ASP A 126 -30.05 9.41 -23.75
N ILE A 127 -30.63 10.60 -23.93
CA ILE A 127 -29.91 11.86 -23.73
C ILE A 127 -29.42 11.98 -22.28
N VAL A 128 -30.29 11.69 -21.31
CA VAL A 128 -29.94 11.80 -19.88
C VAL A 128 -28.89 10.78 -19.50
N THR A 129 -29.01 9.54 -19.95
CA THR A 129 -28.03 8.48 -19.67
C THR A 129 -26.68 8.76 -20.30
N GLN A 130 -26.64 9.24 -21.54
CA GLN A 130 -25.39 9.67 -22.19
C GLN A 130 -24.76 10.84 -21.42
N LYS A 131 -25.53 11.87 -21.07
CA LYS A 131 -25.02 13.01 -20.30
C LYS A 131 -24.48 12.58 -18.93
N ASN A 132 -25.20 11.71 -18.23
CA ASN A 132 -24.77 11.15 -16.95
C ASN A 132 -23.51 10.31 -17.10
N HIS A 133 -23.40 9.50 -18.15
CA HIS A 133 -22.19 8.72 -18.45
C HIS A 133 -20.97 9.64 -18.61
N TRP A 134 -21.10 10.70 -19.40
CA TRP A 134 -20.03 11.68 -19.60
C TRP A 134 -19.66 12.43 -18.31
N ASN A 135 -20.64 12.83 -17.51
CA ASN A 135 -20.40 13.48 -16.23
C ASN A 135 -19.64 12.56 -15.27
N VAL A 136 -20.07 11.31 -15.13
CA VAL A 136 -19.39 10.32 -14.26
C VAL A 136 -17.96 10.06 -14.74
N LYS A 137 -17.75 9.95 -16.06
CA LYS A 137 -16.40 9.77 -16.61
C LYS A 137 -15.50 10.97 -16.32
N ARG A 138 -16.02 12.19 -16.54
CA ARG A 138 -15.31 13.43 -16.24
C ARG A 138 -14.97 13.54 -14.75
N ASP A 139 -15.92 13.27 -13.87
CA ASP A 139 -15.72 13.38 -12.43
C ASP A 139 -14.68 12.35 -11.93
N ARG A 140 -14.68 11.13 -12.49
CA ARG A 140 -13.63 10.13 -12.22
C ARG A 140 -12.25 10.61 -12.66
N GLU A 141 -12.14 11.20 -13.86
CA GLU A 141 -10.88 11.76 -14.36
C GLU A 141 -10.39 12.92 -13.48
N VAL A 142 -11.30 13.81 -13.05
CA VAL A 142 -10.99 14.91 -12.14
C VAL A 142 -10.48 14.39 -10.81
N VAL A 143 -11.16 13.41 -10.20
CA VAL A 143 -10.72 12.81 -8.93
C VAL A 143 -9.35 12.15 -9.07
N LYS A 144 -9.10 11.42 -10.17
CA LYS A 144 -7.78 10.82 -10.45
C LYS A 144 -6.71 11.90 -10.55
N LYS A 145 -6.94 12.94 -11.34
CA LYS A 145 -5.99 14.05 -11.51
C LYS A 145 -5.74 14.82 -10.21
N GLN A 146 -6.78 15.05 -9.41
CA GLN A 146 -6.63 15.66 -8.09
C GLN A 146 -5.81 14.79 -7.14
N SER A 147 -5.96 13.46 -7.18
CA SER A 147 -5.15 12.54 -6.39
C SER A 147 -3.67 12.55 -6.81
N GLU A 148 -3.41 12.55 -8.12
CA GLU A 148 -2.05 12.67 -8.69
C GLU A 148 -1.40 14.00 -8.29
N LEU A 149 -2.17 15.09 -8.34
CA LEU A 149 -1.70 16.43 -7.96
C LEU A 149 -1.35 16.50 -6.48
N LYS A 150 -2.21 15.96 -5.60
CA LYS A 150 -1.94 15.87 -4.16
C LYS A 150 -0.69 15.04 -3.85
N GLN A 151 -0.46 13.95 -4.58
CA GLN A 151 0.73 13.13 -4.41
C GLN A 151 1.98 13.90 -4.85
N ALA A 152 1.96 14.49 -6.03
CA ALA A 152 3.06 15.31 -6.53
C ALA A 152 3.39 16.49 -5.59
N GLN A 153 2.39 17.14 -5.00
CA GLN A 153 2.60 18.20 -3.99
C GLN A 153 3.33 17.67 -2.75
N ARG A 154 2.93 16.52 -2.22
CA ARG A 154 3.62 15.89 -1.08
C ARG A 154 5.06 15.52 -1.42
N ASP A 155 5.30 15.03 -2.62
CA ASP A 155 6.64 14.69 -3.09
C ASP A 155 7.52 15.94 -3.19
N ILE A 156 6.98 17.05 -3.73
CA ILE A 156 7.68 18.35 -3.75
C ILE A 156 7.99 18.83 -2.33
N GLU A 157 7.05 18.73 -1.39
CA GLU A 157 7.28 19.14 -0.01
C GLU A 157 8.38 18.32 0.65
N THR A 158 8.37 16.99 0.50
CA THR A 158 9.38 16.11 1.07
C THR A 158 10.76 16.36 0.46
N LEU A 159 10.84 16.47 -0.87
CA LEU A 159 12.09 16.81 -1.58
C LEU A 159 12.59 18.20 -1.17
N SER A 160 11.70 19.18 -1.00
CA SER A 160 12.10 20.54 -0.56
C SER A 160 12.66 20.55 0.87
N LYS A 161 12.13 19.71 1.77
CA LYS A 161 12.65 19.53 3.13
C LYS A 161 14.02 18.87 3.10
N GLN A 162 14.18 17.82 2.29
CA GLN A 162 15.47 17.16 2.11
C GLN A 162 16.52 18.12 1.54
N LEU A 163 16.17 18.91 0.52
CA LEU A 163 17.05 19.94 -0.04
C LEU A 163 17.46 20.98 1.01
N ARG A 164 16.53 21.48 1.82
CA ARG A 164 16.85 22.42 2.90
C ARG A 164 17.82 21.82 3.92
N ASN A 165 17.59 20.57 4.33
CA ASN A 165 18.48 19.87 5.26
C ASN A 165 19.88 19.63 4.66
N LEU A 166 19.96 19.24 3.39
CA LEU A 166 21.24 19.07 2.70
C LEU A 166 21.97 20.41 2.52
N GLN A 167 21.23 21.48 2.20
CA GLN A 167 21.79 22.83 2.12
C GLN A 167 22.32 23.30 3.47
N SER A 168 21.58 23.11 4.57
CA SER A 168 22.05 23.50 5.89
C SER A 168 23.33 22.74 6.28
N ARG A 169 23.37 21.43 6.05
CA ARG A 169 24.58 20.61 6.25
C ARG A 169 25.75 21.12 5.42
N LEU A 170 25.55 21.40 4.13
CA LEU A 170 26.58 21.96 3.27
C LEU A 170 27.07 23.33 3.75
N THR A 171 26.19 24.20 4.24
CA THR A 171 26.61 25.51 4.78
C THR A 171 27.46 25.35 6.05
N GLN A 172 27.11 24.40 6.92
CA GLN A 172 27.89 24.08 8.11
C GLN A 172 29.27 23.54 7.72
N LEU A 173 29.32 22.55 6.81
CA LEU A 173 30.58 21.98 6.31
C LEU A 173 31.45 23.03 5.60
N ARG A 174 30.87 23.90 4.78
CA ARG A 174 31.59 25.02 4.14
C ARG A 174 32.15 25.98 5.19
N GLY A 175 31.35 26.38 6.17
CA GLY A 175 31.79 27.26 7.25
C GLY A 175 33.01 26.70 7.98
N VAL A 176 33.01 25.39 8.23
CA VAL A 176 34.14 24.75 8.91
C VAL A 176 35.36 24.57 8.00
N LYS A 177 35.19 24.20 6.73
CA LYS A 177 36.31 24.14 5.77
C LYS A 177 37.03 25.49 5.65
N HIS A 178 36.31 26.61 5.71
CA HIS A 178 36.94 27.93 5.72
C HIS A 178 37.77 28.17 6.99
N LEU A 179 37.35 27.65 8.15
CA LEU A 179 38.10 27.72 9.41
C LEU A 179 39.36 26.84 9.40
N GLU A 180 39.29 25.69 8.73
CA GLU A 180 40.44 24.81 8.49
C GLU A 180 41.48 25.48 7.57
N ILE A 181 41.05 26.06 6.44
CA ILE A 181 41.93 26.79 5.51
C ILE A 181 42.58 28.01 6.19
N ARG A 182 41.84 28.68 7.08
CA ARG A 182 42.37 29.82 7.85
C ARG A 182 43.37 29.39 8.93
N GLY A 183 43.45 28.08 9.22
CA GLY A 183 44.45 27.47 10.11
C GLY A 183 44.10 27.50 11.60
N ASP A 184 42.89 27.93 11.95
CA ASP A 184 42.46 28.10 13.36
C ASP A 184 41.88 26.81 13.96
N MET A 185 41.41 25.87 13.13
CA MET A 185 40.82 24.60 13.58
C MET A 185 41.41 23.39 12.84
N LEU A 186 41.63 22.30 13.57
CA LEU A 186 42.09 21.01 13.05
C LEU A 186 40.91 20.03 12.97
N ALA A 187 40.82 19.29 11.86
CA ALA A 187 39.86 18.22 11.70
C ALA A 187 40.26 16.99 12.55
N VAL A 188 39.29 16.39 13.21
CA VAL A 188 39.43 15.24 14.11
C VAL A 188 38.49 14.14 13.66
N LYS A 189 39.00 12.91 13.63
CA LYS A 189 38.23 11.73 13.26
C LYS A 189 37.45 11.23 14.47
N THR A 190 36.15 11.05 14.35
CA THR A 190 35.28 10.62 15.45
C THR A 190 35.03 9.11 15.39
N LEU A 191 35.22 8.43 16.52
CA LEU A 191 34.94 7.01 16.73
C LEU A 191 33.96 6.86 17.88
N GLU A 192 32.95 6.00 17.71
CA GLU A 192 31.92 5.76 18.73
C GLU A 192 32.53 5.15 20.00
N LYS A 193 33.38 4.12 19.85
CA LYS A 193 33.99 3.42 20.97
C LYS A 193 35.48 3.18 20.75
N PHE A 194 36.23 3.18 21.84
CA PHE A 194 37.63 2.78 21.88
C PHE A 194 37.74 1.25 21.88
N THR A 195 37.37 0.58 20.79
CA THR A 195 37.53 -0.87 20.62
C THR A 195 38.16 -1.17 19.26
N GLN A 196 38.78 -2.35 19.14
CA GLN A 196 39.34 -2.79 17.86
C GLN A 196 38.26 -2.87 16.77
N GLU A 197 37.08 -3.40 17.10
CA GLU A 197 35.94 -3.49 16.18
C GLU A 197 35.53 -2.11 15.63
N SER A 198 35.43 -1.11 16.51
CA SER A 198 35.06 0.26 16.10
C SER A 198 36.11 0.91 15.19
N ILE A 199 37.40 0.64 15.41
CA ILE A 199 38.48 1.13 14.53
C ILE A 199 38.40 0.46 13.15
N GLU A 200 38.13 -0.84 13.10
CA GLU A 200 37.98 -1.60 11.86
C GLU A 200 36.71 -1.22 11.09
N GLU A 201 35.60 -0.98 11.80
CA GLU A 201 34.36 -0.47 11.21
C GLU A 201 34.56 0.90 10.57
N TYR A 202 35.21 1.82 11.28
CA TYR A 202 35.53 3.13 10.74
C TYR A 202 36.44 3.05 9.52
N THR A 203 37.46 2.17 9.56
CA THR A 203 38.36 1.94 8.42
C THR A 203 37.60 1.43 7.19
N ARG A 204 36.55 0.61 7.38
CA ARG A 204 35.69 0.11 6.30
C ARG A 204 34.69 1.14 5.78
N LYS A 205 34.06 1.91 6.67
CA LYS A 205 32.97 2.85 6.33
C LYS A 205 33.48 4.19 5.80
N VAL A 206 34.53 4.74 6.40
CA VAL A 206 34.95 6.12 6.18
C VAL A 206 36.28 6.18 5.44
N ALA A 207 37.38 5.88 6.13
CA ALA A 207 38.73 5.91 5.57
C ALA A 207 39.74 5.27 6.53
N PRO A 208 40.86 4.73 6.02
CA PRO A 208 41.96 4.31 6.87
C PRO A 208 42.55 5.47 7.68
N LEU A 209 42.95 5.17 8.92
CA LEU A 209 43.72 6.06 9.78
C LEU A 209 45.13 6.20 9.20
N LYS A 210 45.60 7.45 9.07
CA LYS A 210 46.90 7.81 8.54
C LYS A 210 47.80 8.32 9.66
N HIS A 211 49.10 8.32 9.40
CA HIS A 211 50.10 8.92 10.26
C HIS A 211 49.73 10.36 10.61
N GLY A 212 49.77 10.69 11.90
CA GLY A 212 49.56 12.05 12.39
C GLY A 212 48.09 12.49 12.52
N ASP A 213 47.13 11.58 12.35
CA ASP A 213 45.71 11.89 12.60
C ASP A 213 45.45 12.19 14.09
N ILE A 214 44.37 12.93 14.37
CA ILE A 214 43.84 13.15 15.72
C ILE A 214 42.50 12.43 15.79
N ILE A 215 42.27 11.67 16.86
CA ILE A 215 41.08 10.84 17.02
C ILE A 215 40.30 11.29 18.25
N LEU A 216 38.98 11.43 18.11
CA LEU A 216 38.03 11.60 19.20
C LEU A 216 37.30 10.27 19.45
N PHE A 217 37.31 9.79 20.69
CA PHE A 217 36.45 8.69 21.13
C PHE A 217 35.28 9.23 21.96
N GLU A 218 34.05 8.92 21.55
CA GLU A 218 32.86 9.23 22.35
C GLU A 218 32.79 8.36 23.61
N ASP A 219 33.15 7.08 23.49
CA ASP A 219 33.30 6.17 24.63
C ASP A 219 34.68 5.49 24.65
N ALA A 220 35.56 5.98 25.51
CA ALA A 220 36.90 5.47 25.74
C ALA A 220 36.97 4.28 26.70
N SER A 221 35.85 3.84 27.28
CA SER A 221 35.80 2.83 28.36
C SER A 221 36.13 1.41 27.88
N GLY A 222 36.03 1.16 26.57
CA GLY A 222 36.08 -0.18 25.98
C GLY A 222 37.47 -0.72 25.61
N GLY A 223 38.52 0.11 25.66
CA GLY A 223 39.78 -0.27 25.02
C GLY A 223 40.89 -0.63 26.00
N GLY A 224 41.52 -1.75 25.70
CA GLY A 224 42.64 -2.30 26.44
C GLY A 224 43.99 -1.95 25.81
N PRO A 225 45.07 -2.55 26.33
CA PRO A 225 46.42 -2.37 25.81
C PRO A 225 46.54 -2.75 24.32
N THR A 226 45.89 -3.83 23.90
CA THR A 226 45.90 -4.26 22.49
C THR A 226 45.35 -3.21 21.52
N THR A 227 44.32 -2.47 21.94
CA THR A 227 43.73 -1.38 21.14
C THR A 227 44.65 -0.15 21.13
N ALA A 228 45.32 0.15 22.25
CA ALA A 228 46.32 1.20 22.32
C ALA A 228 47.51 0.90 21.38
N GLN A 229 48.01 -0.34 21.38
CA GLN A 229 49.09 -0.77 20.51
C GLN A 229 48.74 -0.64 19.02
N MET A 230 47.50 -0.99 18.64
CA MET A 230 47.02 -0.78 17.27
C MET A 230 47.02 0.70 16.84
N LEU A 231 46.78 1.63 17.77
CA LEU A 231 46.87 3.06 17.49
C LEU A 231 48.33 3.54 17.43
N ILE A 232 49.20 2.98 18.26
CA ILE A 232 50.64 3.26 18.26
C ILE A 232 51.29 2.83 16.94
N ASP A 233 50.96 1.63 16.45
CA ASP A 233 51.45 1.09 15.17
C ASP A 233 51.03 1.97 13.97
N ARG A 234 49.95 2.74 14.13
CA ARG A 234 49.46 3.69 13.13
C ARG A 234 50.00 5.11 13.30
N GLU A 235 50.83 5.33 14.31
CA GLU A 235 51.52 6.60 14.61
C GLU A 235 50.57 7.81 14.63
N ILE A 236 49.54 7.71 15.46
CA ILE A 236 48.52 8.75 15.65
C ILE A 236 49.11 9.90 16.49
N ARG A 237 48.72 11.14 16.17
CA ARG A 237 49.27 12.34 16.82
C ARG A 237 48.73 12.57 18.22
N ALA A 238 47.44 12.34 18.42
CA ALA A 238 46.78 12.55 19.71
C ALA A 238 45.43 11.85 19.76
N ILE A 239 45.00 11.56 20.99
CA ILE A 239 43.69 10.99 21.28
C ILE A 239 42.92 11.95 22.19
N ILE A 240 41.67 12.20 21.84
CA ILE A 240 40.73 13.01 22.59
C ILE A 240 39.63 12.10 23.11
N ILE A 241 39.29 12.21 24.40
CA ILE A 241 38.32 11.34 25.07
C ILE A 241 37.22 12.15 25.76
N ASP A 242 35.98 11.64 25.71
CA ASP A 242 34.86 12.15 26.50
C ASP A 242 34.71 11.39 27.84
N THR A 243 35.10 10.12 27.88
CA THR A 243 34.97 9.22 29.05
C THR A 243 36.34 8.74 29.54
N PRO A 244 36.48 8.31 30.81
CA PRO A 244 37.77 7.90 31.35
C PRO A 244 38.28 6.61 30.71
N LEU A 245 39.56 6.63 30.31
CA LEU A 245 40.28 5.50 29.74
C LEU A 245 40.81 4.54 30.83
N SER A 246 40.98 3.27 30.48
CA SER A 246 41.70 2.29 31.32
C SER A 246 43.14 2.75 31.62
N HIS A 247 43.58 2.60 32.88
CA HIS A 247 44.93 2.96 33.31
C HIS A 247 46.04 2.24 32.52
N LEU A 248 45.80 0.99 32.12
CA LEU A 248 46.77 0.20 31.34
C LEU A 248 46.94 0.75 29.93
N ALA A 249 45.83 1.05 29.24
CA ALA A 249 45.87 1.66 27.92
C ALA A 249 46.51 3.06 27.96
N ARG A 250 46.27 3.82 29.05
CA ARG A 250 46.88 5.15 29.23
C ARG A 250 48.39 5.06 29.36
N ALA A 251 48.88 4.08 30.12
CA ALA A 251 50.32 3.88 30.32
C ALA A 251 51.03 3.60 29.00
N GLU A 252 50.49 2.69 28.18
CA GLU A 252 51.07 2.35 26.87
C GLU A 252 51.08 3.55 25.91
N LEU A 253 50.01 4.34 25.87
CA LEU A 253 49.95 5.55 25.05
C LEU A 253 50.97 6.60 25.52
N VAL A 254 51.16 6.77 26.82
CA VAL A 254 52.16 7.69 27.39
C VAL A 254 53.58 7.23 27.09
N ASP A 255 53.86 5.94 27.22
CA ASP A 255 55.18 5.35 26.89
C ASP A 255 55.51 5.51 25.39
N ALA A 256 54.49 5.48 24.53
CA ALA A 256 54.60 5.76 23.09
C ALA A 256 54.54 7.26 22.72
N LEU A 257 54.56 8.17 23.69
CA LEU A 257 54.49 9.63 23.51
C LEU A 257 53.21 10.16 22.84
N ILE A 258 52.10 9.42 22.91
CA ILE A 258 50.80 9.83 22.40
C ILE A 258 49.99 10.51 23.51
N PRO A 259 49.66 11.82 23.39
CA PRO A 259 48.87 12.53 24.38
C PRO A 259 47.41 12.04 24.38
N VAL A 260 46.88 11.84 25.59
CA VAL A 260 45.45 11.62 25.84
C VAL A 260 44.90 12.88 26.48
N ILE A 261 43.98 13.55 25.79
CA ILE A 261 43.44 14.85 26.18
C ILE A 261 41.93 14.72 26.39
N ASP A 262 41.39 15.36 27.43
CA ASP A 262 39.95 15.37 27.64
C ASP A 262 39.28 16.37 26.68
N ALA A 263 38.12 16.01 26.14
CA ALA A 263 37.40 16.85 25.17
C ALA A 263 37.02 18.24 25.73
N ASN A 264 36.86 18.34 27.05
CA ASN A 264 36.58 19.59 27.77
C ASN A 264 37.73 20.61 27.69
N GLU A 265 38.97 20.16 27.50
CA GLU A 265 40.16 21.03 27.53
C GLU A 265 40.44 21.72 26.18
N VAL A 266 39.89 21.20 25.08
CA VAL A 266 40.31 21.58 23.71
C VAL A 266 39.24 22.29 22.88
N ASP A 267 38.09 22.61 23.49
CA ASP A 267 36.90 23.22 22.84
C ASP A 267 36.52 22.51 21.54
N LEU A 268 35.87 21.36 21.67
CA LEU A 268 35.48 20.55 20.53
C LEU A 268 34.18 21.06 19.88
N LYS A 269 34.19 21.23 18.55
CA LYS A 269 32.99 21.54 17.75
C LYS A 269 32.63 20.33 16.89
N ARG A 270 31.41 19.80 17.06
CA ARG A 270 30.87 18.69 16.29
C ARG A 270 29.98 19.23 15.17
N VAL A 271 30.23 18.80 13.93
CA VAL A 271 29.41 19.13 12.76
C VAL A 271 29.19 17.87 11.95
N ASP A 272 27.97 17.32 12.04
CA ASP A 272 27.57 16.01 11.49
C ASP A 272 28.57 14.91 11.90
N GLU A 273 29.28 14.32 10.94
CA GLU A 273 30.23 13.21 11.12
C GLU A 273 31.66 13.68 11.41
N PHE A 274 31.88 14.99 11.54
CA PHE A 274 33.20 15.56 11.71
C PHE A 274 33.31 16.33 13.03
N ALA A 275 34.41 16.09 13.76
CA ALA A 275 34.78 16.90 14.91
C ALA A 275 35.93 17.83 14.55
N PHE A 276 35.93 19.00 15.16
CA PHE A 276 36.97 20.01 14.96
C PHE A 276 37.43 20.55 16.29
N VAL A 277 38.73 20.82 16.36
CA VAL A 277 39.40 21.24 17.59
C VAL A 277 40.21 22.49 17.34
N ASN A 278 40.22 23.43 18.29
CA ASN A 278 40.96 24.67 18.14
C ASN A 278 42.48 24.38 18.18
N ARG A 279 43.18 24.76 17.12
CA ARG A 279 44.62 24.49 16.95
C ARG A 279 45.45 25.05 18.11
N LYS A 280 45.16 26.27 18.55
CA LYS A 280 45.95 26.95 19.61
C LYS A 280 45.82 26.23 20.94
N LYS A 281 44.60 25.82 21.30
CA LYS A 281 44.36 25.07 22.54
C LYS A 281 44.96 23.67 22.47
N PHE A 282 44.84 23.01 21.33
CA PHE A 282 45.44 21.69 21.10
C PHE A 282 46.96 21.73 21.20
N GLU A 283 47.62 22.66 20.52
CA GLU A 283 49.09 22.81 20.59
C GLU A 283 49.58 23.14 22.01
N HIS A 284 48.81 23.93 22.77
CA HIS A 284 49.11 24.20 24.18
C HIS A 284 49.06 22.91 25.03
N GLN A 285 47.98 22.13 24.91
CA GLN A 285 47.86 20.86 25.63
C GLN A 285 48.92 19.85 25.23
N LEU A 286 49.29 19.80 23.95
CA LEU A 286 50.38 18.97 23.46
C LEU A 286 51.72 19.36 24.11
N GLN A 287 52.02 20.65 24.19
CA GLN A 287 53.24 21.15 24.84
C GLN A 287 53.27 20.86 26.34
N GLU A 288 52.14 21.04 27.03
CA GLU A 288 52.05 20.69 28.46
C GLU A 288 52.26 19.20 28.69
N PHE A 289 51.65 18.34 27.86
CA PHE A 289 51.83 16.91 27.94
C PHE A 289 53.30 16.53 27.75
N MET A 290 53.98 17.07 26.72
CA MET A 290 55.40 16.81 26.50
C MET A 290 56.27 17.21 27.70
N LYS A 291 55.99 18.35 28.33
CA LYS A 291 56.69 18.78 29.55
C LYS A 291 56.47 17.81 30.71
N ARG A 292 55.23 17.35 30.92
CA ARG A 292 54.89 16.39 31.99
C ARG A 292 55.62 15.05 31.77
N VAL A 293 55.64 14.54 30.54
CA VAL A 293 56.33 13.29 30.22
C VAL A 293 57.84 13.41 30.38
N GLN A 294 58.44 14.53 29.96
CA GLN A 294 59.87 14.79 30.15
C GLN A 294 60.27 14.85 31.63
N GLU A 295 59.47 15.51 32.48
CA GLU A 295 59.75 15.57 33.92
C GLU A 295 59.61 14.18 34.56
N GLN A 296 58.58 13.41 34.19
CA GLN A 296 58.43 12.03 34.66
C GLN A 296 59.57 11.11 34.21
N ALA A 297 60.07 11.29 32.99
CA ALA A 297 61.23 10.56 32.50
C ALA A 297 62.51 10.93 33.26
N ARG A 298 62.68 12.21 33.64
CA ARG A 298 63.82 12.66 34.45
C ARG A 298 63.79 12.02 35.84
N ILE A 299 62.64 12.05 36.51
CA ILE A 299 62.45 11.44 37.85
C ILE A 299 62.71 9.93 37.79
N LYS A 300 62.10 9.21 36.84
CA LYS A 300 62.33 7.76 36.68
C LYS A 300 63.78 7.43 36.32
N GLY A 301 64.47 8.32 35.61
CA GLY A 301 65.90 8.18 35.31
C GLY A 301 66.78 8.34 36.54
N GLU A 302 66.49 9.35 37.37
CA GLU A 302 67.15 9.57 38.66
C GLU A 302 66.91 8.38 39.60
N ASP A 303 65.67 7.88 39.70
CA ASP A 303 65.33 6.71 40.52
C ASP A 303 66.05 5.44 40.07
N ARG A 304 66.21 5.23 38.74
CA ARG A 304 66.95 4.09 38.20
C ARG A 304 68.45 4.18 38.52
N LEU A 305 69.03 5.38 38.48
CA LEU A 305 70.42 5.60 38.86
C LEU A 305 70.63 5.34 40.36
N VAL A 306 69.71 5.82 41.22
CA VAL A 306 69.73 5.54 42.66
C VAL A 306 69.61 4.04 42.92
N ALA A 307 68.66 3.35 42.29
CA ALA A 307 68.49 1.91 42.44
C ALA A 307 69.72 1.11 41.95
N MET A 308 70.44 1.59 40.93
CA MET A 308 71.67 0.96 40.44
C MET A 308 72.83 1.17 41.41
N VAL A 309 72.93 2.34 42.04
CA VAL A 309 73.90 2.64 43.09
C VAL A 309 73.63 1.82 44.35
N GLU A 310 72.36 1.67 44.74
CA GLU A 310 71.97 0.82 45.88
C GLU A 310 72.27 -0.66 45.64
N LYS A 311 72.03 -1.17 44.42
CA LYS A 311 72.42 -2.53 44.04
C LYS A 311 73.94 -2.72 44.07
N TYR A 312 74.71 -1.74 43.55
CA TYR A 312 76.17 -1.77 43.62
C TYR A 312 76.70 -1.75 45.06
N ARG A 313 76.06 -1.00 45.96
CA ARG A 313 76.42 -0.93 47.38
C ARG A 313 76.12 -2.24 48.12
N GLN A 314 75.01 -2.91 47.79
CA GLN A 314 74.68 -4.22 48.34
C GLN A 314 75.59 -5.34 47.84
N GLU A 315 76.17 -5.21 46.64
CA GLU A 315 77.16 -6.16 46.09
C GLU A 315 78.57 -5.96 46.66
N THR A 316 78.90 -4.78 47.21
CA THR A 316 80.20 -4.50 47.84
C THR A 316 80.24 -4.78 49.35
N GLU A 317 79.08 -4.97 49.99
CA GLU A 317 78.94 -5.33 51.40
C GLU A 317 78.77 -6.86 51.64
N ARG A 318 78.91 -7.69 50.59
CA ARG A 318 79.01 -9.16 50.66
C ARG A 318 80.42 -9.62 50.31
#